data_AF-A0A3D3R736-F1
#
_entry.id   AF-A0A3D3R736-F1
#
_cell.length_a   1.000
_cell.length_b   1.000
_cell.length_c   1.000
_cell.angle_alpha   90.00
_cell.angle_beta   90.00
_cell.angle_gamma   90.00
#
_symmetry.space_group_name_H-M   'P 1'
#
loop_
_entity.id
_entity.type
_entity.pdbx_description
1 polymer ?
#
loop_
_entity_poly.entity_id
_entity_poly.type
_entity_poly.pdbx_seq_one_letter_code
_entity_poly.pdbx_strand_id
1 'polypeptide(L)'
;MEFYFQQDIKVREKLEELIHSAYAGNLRPEQQDEFNKNLLLHGSHSEDNIDAISRIEFAPQKNDQNIEFYFRLKKHQTDLADITNHLEGEPIPDYIHDAFPDLSQEDWDATFRYITLLLTLFGVRVRADGI
;
A
#
# COMPACT_ATOMS: atom_id res chain seq x y z
N MET A 1 -2.01 23.98 -17.79
CA MET A 1 -0.95 22.96 -17.78
C MET A 1 -0.09 23.09 -16.52
N GLU A 2 0.39 24.30 -16.21
CA GLU A 2 1.18 24.61 -15.00
C GLU A 2 0.43 24.37 -13.67
N PHE A 3 -0.87 24.68 -13.61
CA PHE A 3 -1.72 24.42 -12.43
C PHE A 3 -1.84 22.92 -12.09
N TYR A 4 -2.06 22.07 -13.10
CA TYR A 4 -2.16 20.62 -12.91
C TYR A 4 -0.83 19.99 -12.49
N PHE A 5 0.28 20.51 -13.01
CA PHE A 5 1.62 20.10 -12.61
C PHE A 5 1.94 20.45 -11.15
N GLN A 6 1.60 21.67 -10.73
CA GLN A 6 1.75 22.12 -9.33
C GLN A 6 0.82 21.36 -8.37
N GLN A 7 -0.35 20.93 -8.83
CA GLN A 7 -1.26 20.09 -8.05
C GLN A 7 -0.71 18.67 -7.86
N ASP A 8 -0.13 18.06 -8.89
CA ASP A 8 0.48 16.73 -8.79
C ASP A 8 1.68 16.73 -7.81
N ILE A 9 2.52 17.77 -7.85
CA ILE A 9 3.63 17.94 -6.90
C ILE A 9 3.12 17.97 -5.46
N LYS A 10 2.11 18.78 -5.16
CA LYS A 10 1.55 18.88 -3.80
C LYS A 10 0.93 17.58 -3.32
N VAL A 11 0.29 16.81 -4.21
CA VAL A 11 -0.27 15.50 -3.87
C VAL A 11 0.85 14.51 -3.53
N ARG A 12 1.95 14.51 -4.30
CA ARG A 12 3.13 13.69 -4.02
C ARG A 12 3.80 14.07 -2.69
N GLU A 13 4.02 15.35 -2.44
CA GLU A 13 4.59 15.85 -1.17
C GLU A 13 3.75 15.38 0.03
N LYS A 14 2.42 15.46 -0.06
CA LYS A 14 1.53 14.96 1.00
C LYS A 14 1.59 13.45 1.20
N LEU A 15 1.69 12.68 0.11
CA LEU A 15 1.86 11.23 0.21
C LEU A 15 3.20 10.90 0.87
N GLU A 16 4.28 11.60 0.52
CA GLU A 16 5.59 11.49 1.17
C GLU A 16 5.52 11.84 2.66
N GLU A 17 4.86 12.92 3.05
CA GLU A 17 4.66 13.29 4.47
C GLU A 17 3.90 12.23 5.27
N LEU A 18 2.86 11.63 4.67
CA LEU A 18 2.12 10.54 5.29
C LEU A 18 2.96 9.27 5.41
N ILE A 19 3.78 8.97 4.41
CA ILE A 19 4.78 7.89 4.43
C ILE A 19 5.86 8.15 5.50
N HIS A 20 6.27 9.40 5.70
CA HIS A 20 7.21 9.77 6.77
C HIS A 20 6.57 9.68 8.16
N SER A 21 5.30 10.09 8.28
CA SER A 21 4.51 9.94 9.51
C SER A 21 4.32 8.47 9.85
N ALA A 22 4.01 7.66 8.83
CA ALA A 22 4.46 6.29 8.61
C ALA A 22 5.55 5.77 9.55
N TYR A 23 6.78 5.91 9.05
CA TYR A 23 8.02 5.53 9.70
C TYR A 23 8.18 6.07 11.11
N ALA A 24 7.68 7.27 11.38
CA ALA A 24 7.83 7.91 12.68
C ALA A 24 6.93 7.30 13.77
N GLY A 25 6.10 6.28 13.47
CA GLY A 25 5.15 5.75 14.44
C GLY A 25 3.85 6.54 14.53
N ASN A 26 3.69 7.55 13.66
CA ASN A 26 2.73 8.64 13.85
C ASN A 26 1.54 8.57 12.90
N LEU A 27 1.52 7.63 11.94
CA LEU A 27 0.35 7.45 11.09
C LEU A 27 -0.75 6.79 11.89
N ARG A 28 -1.79 7.57 12.18
CA ARG A 28 -2.96 7.09 12.91
C ARG A 28 -4.07 6.66 11.96
N PRO A 29 -4.97 5.77 12.36
CA PRO A 29 -6.11 5.35 11.52
C PRO A 29 -6.92 6.53 10.96
N GLU A 30 -7.03 7.64 11.69
CA GLU A 30 -7.78 8.82 11.25
C GLU A 30 -7.12 9.56 10.07
N GLN A 31 -5.82 9.33 9.82
CA GLN A 31 -5.09 9.88 8.67
C GLN A 31 -5.25 9.01 7.42
N GLN A 32 -5.87 7.83 7.53
CA GLN A 32 -6.11 6.97 6.37
C GLN A 32 -7.05 7.64 5.35
N ASP A 33 -8.04 8.40 5.79
CA ASP A 33 -8.93 9.13 4.88
C ASP A 33 -8.18 10.20 4.06
N GLU A 34 -7.19 10.86 4.66
CA GLU A 34 -6.34 11.81 3.93
C GLU A 34 -5.41 11.07 2.96
N PHE A 35 -4.84 9.95 3.37
CA PHE A 35 -4.02 9.11 2.49
C PHE A 35 -4.82 8.64 1.26
N ASN A 36 -6.01 8.08 1.48
CA ASN A 36 -6.92 7.62 0.45
C ASN A 36 -7.32 8.73 -0.53
N LYS A 37 -7.62 9.93 -0.02
CA LYS A 37 -7.96 11.10 -0.85
C LYS A 37 -6.78 11.53 -1.72
N ASN A 38 -5.58 11.61 -1.16
CA ASN A 38 -4.39 11.98 -1.94
C ASN A 38 -4.05 10.89 -2.97
N LEU A 39 -4.22 9.61 -2.63
CA LEU A 39 -4.02 8.50 -3.56
C LEU A 39 -5.02 8.54 -4.74
N LEU A 40 -6.30 8.87 -4.49
CA LEU A 40 -7.30 9.08 -5.56
C LEU A 40 -7.02 10.32 -6.42
N LEU A 41 -6.48 11.39 -5.83
CA LEU A 41 -6.04 12.57 -6.58
C LEU A 41 -4.86 12.22 -7.50
N HIS A 42 -3.98 11.33 -7.09
CA HIS A 42 -2.86 10.86 -7.89
C HIS A 42 -3.28 9.84 -8.97
N GLY A 43 -4.00 8.78 -8.58
CA GLY A 43 -4.37 7.66 -9.46
C GLY A 43 -5.60 7.88 -10.33
N SER A 44 -6.25 9.04 -10.23
CA SER A 44 -7.59 9.39 -10.75
C SER A 44 -8.76 8.81 -9.95
N HIS A 45 -9.89 9.54 -9.95
CA HIS A 45 -11.14 9.16 -9.28
C HIS A 45 -12.01 8.26 -10.19
N SER A 46 -11.45 7.16 -10.72
CA SER A 46 -12.25 6.16 -11.41
C SER A 46 -13.09 5.35 -10.41
N GLU A 47 -14.19 4.77 -10.87
CA GLU A 47 -15.03 3.88 -10.04
C GLU A 47 -14.21 2.70 -9.48
N ASP A 48 -13.32 2.13 -10.30
CA ASP A 48 -12.44 1.03 -9.91
C ASP A 48 -11.48 1.42 -8.78
N ASN A 49 -10.87 2.62 -8.85
CA ASN A 49 -9.95 3.08 -7.81
C ASN A 49 -10.69 3.39 -6.50
N ILE A 50 -11.90 3.95 -6.59
CA ILE A 50 -12.76 4.20 -5.42
C ILE A 50 -13.14 2.88 -4.77
N ASP A 51 -13.56 1.87 -5.55
CA ASP A 51 -13.89 0.54 -5.03
C ASP A 51 -12.67 -0.12 -4.36
N ALA A 52 -11.50 -0.10 -5.01
CA ALA A 52 -10.27 -0.67 -4.47
C ALA A 52 -9.88 -0.04 -3.12
N ILE A 53 -9.82 1.29 -3.05
CA ILE A 53 -9.45 2.02 -1.83
C ILE A 53 -10.49 1.82 -0.71
N SER A 54 -11.77 1.69 -1.06
CA SER A 54 -12.82 1.43 -0.08
C SER A 54 -12.65 0.09 0.65
N ARG A 55 -11.95 -0.88 0.04
CA ARG A 55 -11.75 -2.25 0.55
C ARG A 55 -10.51 -2.42 1.43
N ILE A 56 -9.61 -1.44 1.41
CA ILE A 56 -8.32 -1.50 2.12
C ILE A 56 -8.38 -0.61 3.37
N GLU A 57 -7.90 -1.12 4.50
CA GLU A 57 -7.70 -0.34 5.72
C GLU A 57 -6.24 -0.35 6.16
N PHE A 58 -5.84 0.72 6.85
CA PHE A 58 -4.60 0.79 7.60
C PHE A 58 -4.95 0.64 9.08
N ALA A 59 -4.61 -0.51 9.66
CA ALA A 59 -5.17 -0.88 10.95
C ALA A 59 -4.17 -1.64 11.82
N PRO A 60 -4.31 -1.55 13.16
CA PRO A 60 -3.39 -2.20 14.08
C PRO A 60 -3.58 -3.71 14.12
N GLN A 61 -2.46 -4.39 14.30
CA GLN A 61 -2.27 -5.77 14.68
C GLN A 61 -1.49 -5.80 15.99
N LYS A 62 -2.10 -6.41 17.02
CA LYS A 62 -1.49 -6.49 18.34
C LYS A 62 -0.58 -7.71 18.42
N ASN A 63 0.67 -7.44 18.76
CA ASN A 63 1.64 -8.45 19.19
C ASN A 63 1.94 -8.22 20.68
N ASP A 64 2.47 -9.22 21.37
CA ASP A 64 2.60 -9.22 22.85
C ASP A 64 3.34 -8.00 23.46
N GLN A 65 4.12 -7.27 22.67
CA GLN A 65 4.92 -6.13 23.12
C GLN A 65 4.76 -4.87 22.26
N ASN A 66 4.11 -4.95 21.10
CA ASN A 66 4.03 -3.85 20.14
C ASN A 66 2.70 -3.86 19.41
N ILE A 67 2.27 -2.66 19.01
CA ILE A 67 1.16 -2.49 18.08
C ILE A 67 1.80 -2.21 16.73
N GLU A 68 1.62 -3.12 15.79
CA GLU A 68 2.09 -2.95 14.42
C GLU A 68 0.88 -2.54 13.56
N PHE A 69 1.05 -1.62 12.62
CA PHE A 69 -0.01 -1.19 11.72
C PHE A 69 0.33 -1.60 10.30
N TYR A 70 -0.62 -2.17 9.58
CA TYR A 70 -0.44 -2.67 8.22
C TYR A 70 -1.63 -2.31 7.33
N PHE A 71 -1.39 -2.30 6.02
CA PHE A 71 -2.45 -2.28 5.02
C PHE A 71 -3.03 -3.68 4.85
N ARG A 72 -4.35 -3.80 4.99
CA ARG A 72 -5.07 -5.07 4.89
C ARG A 72 -6.44 -4.95 4.24
N LEU A 73 -6.97 -6.07 3.79
CA LEU A 73 -8.35 -6.16 3.31
C LEU A 73 -9.32 -6.02 4.49
N LYS A 74 -10.20 -4.99 4.47
CA LYS A 74 -11.18 -4.74 5.55
C LYS A 74 -12.02 -5.96 5.90
N LYS A 75 -12.52 -6.67 4.88
CA LYS A 75 -13.46 -7.78 5.08
C LYS A 75 -12.80 -9.03 5.67
N HIS A 76 -11.58 -9.32 5.24
CA HIS A 76 -10.91 -10.59 5.52
C HIS A 76 -9.76 -10.45 6.52
N GLN A 77 -9.39 -9.22 6.86
CA GLN A 77 -8.30 -8.89 7.76
C GLN A 77 -6.97 -9.54 7.29
N THR A 78 -6.83 -9.71 5.97
CA THR A 78 -5.64 -10.28 5.33
C THR A 78 -4.71 -9.16 4.92
N ASP A 79 -3.47 -9.22 5.36
CA ASP A 79 -2.46 -8.21 5.05
C ASP A 79 -2.11 -8.24 3.57
N LEU A 80 -1.97 -7.06 2.97
CA LEU A 80 -1.62 -6.97 1.56
C LEU A 80 -0.21 -7.49 1.30
N ALA A 81 0.70 -7.29 2.26
CA ALA A 81 2.06 -7.82 2.19
C ALA A 81 2.07 -9.36 2.15
N ASP A 82 1.16 -10.03 2.87
CA ASP A 82 1.05 -11.49 2.82
C ASP A 82 0.55 -11.97 1.45
N ILE A 83 -0.42 -11.26 0.87
CA ILE A 83 -0.94 -11.57 -0.46
C ILE A 83 0.18 -11.43 -1.50
N THR A 84 0.91 -10.32 -1.49
CA THR A 84 1.99 -10.10 -2.47
C THR A 84 3.16 -11.05 -2.24
N ASN A 85 3.49 -11.36 -0.99
CA ASN A 85 4.50 -12.36 -0.67
C ASN A 85 4.10 -13.76 -1.14
N HIS A 86 2.80 -14.09 -1.11
CA HIS A 86 2.32 -15.35 -1.63
C HIS A 86 2.39 -15.42 -3.16
N LEU A 87 2.17 -14.30 -3.87
CA LEU A 87 2.26 -14.25 -5.33
C LEU A 87 3.70 -14.40 -5.85
N GLU A 88 4.69 -14.12 -5.00
CA GLU A 88 6.09 -14.43 -5.28
C GLU A 88 6.30 -15.96 -5.32
N GLY A 89 6.85 -16.47 -6.42
CA GLY A 89 7.09 -17.90 -6.63
C GLY A 89 5.87 -18.64 -7.19
N GLU A 90 4.72 -17.98 -7.32
CA GLU A 90 3.58 -18.54 -8.03
C GLU A 90 3.78 -18.43 -9.55
N PRO A 91 3.33 -19.43 -10.33
CA PRO A 91 3.45 -19.39 -11.78
C PRO A 91 2.72 -18.18 -12.38
N ILE A 92 3.34 -17.54 -13.38
CA ILE A 92 2.69 -16.47 -14.15
C ILE A 92 1.41 -17.03 -14.79
N PRO A 93 0.23 -16.43 -14.55
CA PRO A 93 -1.01 -16.88 -15.19
C PRO A 93 -0.96 -16.72 -16.71
N ASP A 94 -1.55 -17.67 -17.47
CA ASP A 94 -1.52 -17.68 -18.94
C ASP A 94 -1.92 -16.33 -19.56
N TYR A 95 -2.98 -15.70 -19.04
CA TYR A 95 -3.45 -14.42 -19.58
C TYR A 95 -2.49 -13.24 -19.33
N ILE A 96 -1.65 -13.30 -18.30
CA ILE A 96 -0.58 -12.33 -18.06
C ILE A 96 0.57 -12.60 -19.02
N HIS A 97 0.93 -13.87 -19.19
CA HIS A 97 1.96 -14.25 -20.16
C HIS A 97 1.57 -13.84 -21.59
N ASP A 98 0.29 -14.00 -21.97
CA ASP A 98 -0.22 -13.55 -23.27
C ASP A 98 -0.13 -12.02 -23.44
N ALA A 99 -0.32 -11.26 -22.37
CA ALA A 99 -0.22 -9.80 -22.38
C ALA A 99 1.24 -9.30 -22.32
N PHE A 100 2.13 -10.05 -21.68
CA PHE A 100 3.54 -9.73 -21.45
C PHE A 100 4.43 -10.94 -21.75
N PRO A 101 4.59 -11.33 -23.03
CA PRO A 101 5.24 -12.58 -23.42
C PRO A 101 6.74 -12.65 -23.10
N ASP A 102 7.38 -11.51 -22.89
CA ASP A 102 8.79 -11.41 -22.51
C ASP A 102 9.00 -11.40 -20.98
N LEU A 103 7.92 -11.43 -20.18
CA LEU A 103 8.01 -11.39 -18.73
C LEU A 103 8.50 -12.75 -18.20
N SER A 104 9.71 -12.77 -17.65
CA SER A 104 10.27 -13.97 -17.04
C SER A 104 9.68 -14.24 -15.66
N GLN A 105 9.77 -15.50 -15.19
CA GLN A 105 9.39 -15.84 -13.82
C GLN A 105 10.25 -15.08 -12.79
N GLU A 106 11.53 -14.84 -13.09
CA GLU A 106 12.41 -14.07 -12.21
C GLU A 106 11.95 -12.62 -12.07
N ASP A 107 11.50 -11.99 -13.16
CA ASP A 107 10.97 -10.62 -13.13
C ASP A 107 9.60 -10.54 -12.43
N TRP A 108 8.77 -11.57 -12.60
CA TRP A 108 7.50 -11.72 -11.87
C TRP A 108 7.72 -11.79 -10.36
N ASP A 109 8.60 -12.70 -9.92
CA ASP A 109 8.96 -12.86 -8.51
C ASP A 109 9.58 -11.57 -7.96
N ALA A 110 10.50 -10.94 -8.71
CA ALA A 110 11.11 -9.68 -8.32
C ALA A 110 10.08 -8.55 -8.14
N THR A 111 9.05 -8.50 -9.00
CA THR A 111 7.96 -7.52 -8.91
C THR A 111 7.20 -7.66 -7.60
N PHE A 112 6.74 -8.87 -7.26
CA PHE A 112 5.99 -9.10 -6.03
C PHE A 112 6.85 -8.99 -4.78
N ARG A 113 8.12 -9.40 -4.84
CA ARG A 113 9.09 -9.16 -3.76
C ARG A 113 9.26 -7.66 -3.51
N TYR A 114 9.42 -6.86 -4.56
CA TYR A 114 9.57 -5.41 -4.42
C TYR A 114 8.32 -4.75 -3.82
N ILE A 115 7.12 -5.14 -4.28
CA ILE A 115 5.85 -4.64 -3.73
C ILE A 115 5.70 -5.04 -2.25
N THR A 116 6.03 -6.29 -1.90
CA THR A 116 6.01 -6.78 -0.51
C THR A 116 6.94 -5.94 0.37
N LEU A 117 8.15 -5.64 -0.11
CA LEU A 117 9.10 -4.78 0.61
C LEU A 117 8.54 -3.38 0.82
N LEU A 118 7.88 -2.77 -0.18
CA LEU A 118 7.24 -1.47 -0.01
C LEU A 118 6.08 -1.50 0.99
N LEU A 119 5.22 -2.52 0.91
CA LEU A 119 4.07 -2.66 1.82
C LEU A 119 4.50 -2.90 3.27
N THR A 120 5.52 -3.74 3.48
CA THR A 120 6.10 -3.98 4.82
C THR A 120 6.83 -2.75 5.35
N LEU A 121 7.49 -2.00 4.47
CA LEU A 121 8.15 -0.74 4.80
C LEU A 121 7.14 0.34 5.24
N PHE A 122 5.95 0.40 4.64
CA PHE A 122 4.86 1.26 5.10
C PHE A 122 4.18 0.77 6.38
N GLY A 123 4.46 -0.47 6.79
CA GLY A 123 4.02 -0.99 8.08
C GLY A 123 4.73 -0.26 9.23
N VAL A 124 3.98 0.09 10.27
CA VAL A 124 4.48 0.93 11.37
C VAL A 124 4.47 0.17 12.67
N ARG A 125 5.58 0.18 13.41
CA ARG A 125 5.64 -0.43 14.74
C ARG A 125 5.64 0.64 15.82
N VAL A 126 4.62 0.61 16.67
CA VAL A 126 4.47 1.48 17.84
C VAL A 126 4.60 0.63 19.10
N ARG A 127 5.38 1.12 20.06
CA ARG A 127 5.50 0.49 21.38
C ARG A 127 4.18 0.57 22.15
N ALA A 128 3.72 -0.55 22.70
CA ALA A 128 2.43 -0.62 23.39
C ALA A 128 2.36 0.23 24.68
N ASP A 129 3.52 0.57 25.23
CA ASP A 129 3.78 1.37 26.42
C ASP A 129 3.77 2.90 26.17
N GLY A 130 3.47 3.35 24.95
CA GLY A 130 3.42 4.76 24.54
C GLY A 130 2.03 5.33 24.20
N ILE A 131 0.94 4.61 24.49
CA ILE A 131 -0.45 5.10 24.41
C ILE A 131 -0.99 5.39 25.81
#